data_AF-A0A7W3GTN3-F1
#
_entry.id   AF-A0A7W3GTN3-F1
#
_cell.length_a   1.000
_cell.length_b   1.000
_cell.length_c   1.000
_cell.angle_alpha   90.00
_cell.angle_beta   90.00
_cell.angle_gamma   90.00
#
_symmetry.space_group_name_H-M   'P 1'
#
loop_
_entity.id
_entity.type
_entity.pdbx_description
1 polymer ?
#
loop_
_entity_poly.entity_id
_entity_poly.type
_entity_poly.pdbx_seq_one_letter_code
_entity_poly.pdbx_strand_id
1 'polypeptide(L)'
;MEFTVSLSTIITACLGFLGVYVLMPFALIFRDFLLIKFIEKFILNEKFWLDVRVRETDRAHMNHYYAKSMAVEFSANGGESVCKLDNEVVTHQELQQYESGRDFHLNRMNAIWSKIQFKNNIAMKMFKYFKLDEYEGYIAKRAQAYYDNAINMIKLKEGDGKTSSPVTTDDKK
;
A
#
# COMPACT_ATOMS: atom_id res chain seq x y z
N MET A 1 -17.23 70.28 7.83
CA MET A 1 -18.04 69.04 7.88
C MET A 1 -17.39 68.14 8.91
N GLU A 2 -17.97 68.02 10.10
CA GLU A 2 -17.43 67.14 11.14
C GLU A 2 -17.92 65.71 10.87
N PHE A 3 -16.98 64.80 10.60
CA PHE A 3 -17.28 63.37 10.45
C PHE A 3 -17.52 62.77 11.84
N THR A 4 -18.73 62.93 12.39
CA THR A 4 -19.16 62.22 13.59
C THR A 4 -19.53 60.78 13.23
N VAL A 5 -18.51 59.93 13.12
CA VAL A 5 -18.72 58.49 13.00
C VAL A 5 -19.34 58.00 14.31
N SER A 6 -20.52 57.36 14.22
CA SER A 6 -21.20 56.79 15.38
C SER A 6 -20.33 55.69 16.01
N LEU A 7 -20.27 55.66 17.35
CA LEU A 7 -19.58 54.61 18.11
C LEU A 7 -20.06 53.20 17.69
N SER A 8 -21.35 53.06 17.36
CA SER A 8 -21.91 51.81 16.85
C SER A 8 -21.26 51.39 15.54
N THR A 9 -21.00 52.32 14.62
CA THR A 9 -20.31 52.06 13.35
C THR A 9 -18.87 51.57 13.59
N ILE A 10 -18.16 52.17 14.55
CA ILE A 10 -16.80 51.75 14.93
C ILE A 10 -16.82 50.32 15.51
N ILE A 11 -17.75 50.02 16.42
CA ILE A 11 -17.87 48.69 17.03
C ILE A 11 -18.22 47.64 15.98
N THR A 12 -19.16 47.92 15.09
CA THR A 12 -19.53 47.00 13.99
C THR A 12 -18.36 46.77 13.04
N ALA A 13 -17.59 47.81 12.70
CA ALA A 13 -16.38 47.67 11.89
C ALA A 13 -15.31 46.81 12.58
N CYS A 14 -15.08 47.01 13.88
CA CYS A 14 -14.14 46.20 14.67
C CYS A 14 -14.58 44.73 14.75
N LEU A 15 -15.87 44.45 14.95
CA LEU A 15 -16.41 43.08 14.97
C LEU A 15 -16.33 42.42 13.59
N GLY A 16 -16.62 43.16 12.52
CA GLY A 16 -16.45 42.69 11.15
C GLY A 16 -14.99 42.34 10.86
N PHE A 17 -14.05 43.20 11.29
CA PHE A 17 -12.63 42.94 11.17
C PHE A 17 -12.21 41.70 11.97
N LEU A 18 -12.67 41.58 13.23
CA LEU A 18 -12.41 40.40 14.06
C LEU A 18 -12.93 39.11 13.41
N GLY A 19 -14.13 39.16 12.83
CA GLY A 19 -14.73 38.03 12.12
C GLY A 19 -13.91 37.58 10.92
N VAL A 20 -13.51 38.52 10.06
CA VAL A 20 -12.80 38.22 8.82
C VAL A 20 -11.33 37.85 9.05
N TYR A 21 -10.64 38.56 9.93
CA TYR A 21 -9.19 38.41 10.07
C TYR A 21 -8.76 37.53 11.23
N VAL A 22 -9.63 37.27 12.20
CA VAL A 22 -9.34 36.38 13.32
C VAL A 22 -10.15 35.10 13.22
N LEU A 23 -11.49 35.19 13.20
CA LEU A 23 -12.33 33.99 13.24
C LEU A 23 -12.26 33.16 11.96
N MET A 24 -12.24 33.78 10.78
CA MET A 24 -12.19 33.05 9.51
C MET A 24 -10.92 32.20 9.35
N PRO A 25 -9.68 32.68 9.62
CA PRO A 25 -8.49 31.83 9.62
C PRO A 25 -8.60 30.62 10.56
N PHE A 26 -9.07 30.83 11.80
CA PHE A 26 -9.26 29.70 12.74
C PHE A 26 -10.31 28.71 12.25
N ALA A 27 -11.41 29.20 11.65
CA ALA A 27 -12.43 28.33 11.07
C ALA A 27 -11.90 27.50 9.89
N LEU A 28 -11.03 28.07 9.06
CA LEU A 28 -10.36 27.35 7.96
C LEU A 28 -9.43 26.25 8.51
N ILE A 29 -8.59 26.58 9.50
CA ILE A 29 -7.70 25.60 10.15
C ILE A 29 -8.52 24.48 10.80
N PHE A 30 -9.58 24.83 11.52
CA PHE A 30 -10.44 23.85 12.20
C PHE A 30 -11.15 22.93 11.20
N ARG A 31 -11.67 23.48 10.10
CA ARG A 31 -12.25 22.70 8.99
C ARG A 31 -11.25 21.71 8.42
N ASP A 32 -10.03 22.15 8.14
CA ASP A 32 -8.99 21.30 7.54
C ASP A 32 -8.57 20.19 8.50
N PHE A 33 -8.42 20.51 9.79
CA PHE A 33 -8.17 19.52 10.85
C PHE A 33 -9.28 18.47 10.95
N LEU A 34 -10.54 18.89 10.98
CA LEU A 34 -11.69 17.97 11.00
C LEU A 34 -11.71 17.06 9.79
N LEU A 35 -11.36 17.60 8.61
CA LEU A 35 -11.33 16.84 7.39
C LEU A 35 -10.22 15.78 7.38
N ILE A 36 -9.01 16.15 7.80
CA ILE A 36 -7.90 15.19 7.92
C ILE A 36 -8.31 14.07 8.88
N LYS A 37 -8.86 14.43 10.05
CA LYS A 37 -9.36 13.45 11.03
C LYS A 37 -10.44 12.54 10.46
N PHE A 38 -11.37 13.09 9.68
CA PHE A 38 -12.41 12.32 9.03
C PHE A 38 -11.82 11.32 8.01
N ILE A 39 -10.91 11.78 7.15
CA ILE A 39 -10.27 10.92 6.15
C ILE A 39 -9.47 9.80 6.82
N GLU A 40 -8.67 10.12 7.84
CA GLU A 40 -7.92 9.11 8.60
C GLU A 40 -8.84 8.06 9.24
N LYS A 41 -9.94 8.50 9.86
CA LYS A 41 -10.81 7.60 10.60
C LYS A 41 -11.69 6.73 9.70
N PHE A 42 -12.19 7.28 8.59
CA PHE A 42 -13.19 6.58 7.75
C PHE A 42 -12.62 6.01 6.46
N ILE A 43 -11.64 6.66 5.85
CA ILE A 43 -11.09 6.25 4.56
C ILE A 43 -9.80 5.47 4.77
N LEU A 44 -8.79 6.12 5.34
CA LEU A 44 -7.45 5.60 5.59
C LEU A 44 -7.36 4.92 6.96
N ASN A 45 -8.40 4.15 7.28
CA ASN A 45 -8.51 3.46 8.54
C ASN A 45 -7.55 2.26 8.64
N GLU A 46 -7.52 1.61 9.80
CA GLU A 46 -6.65 0.45 10.04
C GLU A 46 -6.84 -0.66 9.00
N LYS A 47 -8.10 -0.96 8.63
CA LYS A 47 -8.43 -1.94 7.59
C LYS A 47 -7.81 -1.58 6.24
N PHE A 48 -7.86 -0.32 5.85
CA PHE A 48 -7.22 0.15 4.61
C PHE A 48 -5.70 -0.07 4.67
N TRP A 49 -5.04 0.23 5.78
CA TRP A 49 -3.60 0.00 5.91
C TRP A 49 -3.23 -1.47 5.97
N LEU A 50 -4.09 -2.31 6.53
CA LEU A 50 -3.93 -3.76 6.51
C LEU A 50 -4.05 -4.29 5.07
N ASP A 51 -5.05 -3.82 4.31
CA ASP A 51 -5.20 -4.13 2.89
C ASP A 51 -3.95 -3.73 2.08
N VAL A 52 -3.43 -2.50 2.29
CA VAL A 52 -2.18 -2.04 1.64
C VAL A 52 -1.01 -2.94 2.02
N ARG A 53 -0.86 -3.27 3.31
CA ARG A 53 0.21 -4.16 3.77
C ARG A 53 0.13 -5.54 3.12
N VAL A 54 -1.05 -6.16 3.09
CA VAL A 54 -1.25 -7.48 2.47
C VAL A 54 -0.87 -7.43 0.99
N ARG A 55 -1.31 -6.41 0.26
CA ARG A 55 -0.96 -6.23 -1.14
C ARG A 55 0.55 -6.12 -1.37
N GLU A 56 1.24 -5.29 -0.59
CA GLU A 56 2.69 -5.10 -0.76
C GLU A 56 3.48 -6.33 -0.33
N THR A 57 3.02 -7.08 0.67
CA THR A 57 3.58 -8.39 1.02
C THR A 57 3.38 -9.39 -0.12
N ASP A 58 2.20 -9.46 -0.73
CA ASP A 58 1.95 -10.35 -1.87
C ASP A 58 2.80 -9.96 -3.08
N ARG A 59 2.94 -8.67 -3.35
CA ARG A 59 3.83 -8.15 -4.38
C ARG A 59 5.29 -8.55 -4.13
N ALA A 60 5.72 -8.53 -2.87
CA ALA A 60 7.06 -8.99 -2.49
C ALA A 60 7.23 -10.50 -2.75
N HIS A 61 6.26 -11.34 -2.39
CA HIS A 61 6.29 -12.78 -2.70
C HIS A 61 6.29 -13.05 -4.20
N MET A 62 5.46 -12.33 -4.97
CA MET A 62 5.42 -12.42 -6.43
C MET A 62 6.77 -12.09 -7.06
N ASN A 63 7.38 -10.98 -6.65
CA ASN A 63 8.66 -10.55 -7.19
C ASN A 63 9.83 -11.44 -6.75
N HIS A 64 9.72 -12.12 -5.61
CA HIS A 64 10.81 -12.94 -5.07
C HIS A 64 10.71 -14.41 -5.48
N TYR A 65 9.57 -15.05 -5.23
CA TYR A 65 9.37 -16.49 -5.44
C TYR A 65 8.80 -16.81 -6.81
N TYR A 66 7.95 -15.94 -7.34
CA TYR A 66 7.18 -16.20 -8.56
C TYR A 66 7.65 -15.38 -9.78
N ALA A 67 8.88 -14.88 -9.73
CA ALA A 67 9.51 -14.17 -10.84
C ALA A 67 10.05 -15.12 -11.93
N LYS A 68 10.06 -16.44 -11.66
CA LYS A 68 10.58 -17.44 -12.59
C LYS A 68 9.71 -17.56 -13.84
N SER A 69 10.37 -17.68 -14.99
CA SER A 69 9.78 -18.01 -16.28
C SER A 69 9.27 -19.44 -16.31
N MET A 70 8.14 -19.67 -16.95
CA MET A 70 7.46 -20.96 -16.99
C MET A 70 7.29 -21.41 -18.44
N ALA A 71 7.67 -22.65 -18.74
CA ALA A 71 7.51 -23.23 -20.07
C ALA A 71 7.06 -24.69 -19.96
N VAL A 72 6.13 -25.09 -20.84
CA VAL A 72 5.72 -26.48 -21.03
C VAL A 72 6.03 -26.83 -22.48
N GLU A 73 6.97 -27.75 -22.67
CA GLU A 73 7.39 -28.20 -23.99
C GLU A 73 6.73 -29.55 -24.31
N PHE A 74 5.94 -29.57 -25.37
CA PHE A 74 5.28 -30.79 -25.84
C PHE A 74 6.18 -31.51 -26.85
N SER A 75 6.40 -32.81 -26.65
CA SER A 75 7.16 -33.62 -27.60
C SER A 75 6.39 -33.79 -28.91
N ALA A 76 7.01 -33.40 -30.03
CA ALA A 76 6.43 -33.55 -31.37
C ALA A 76 6.13 -35.01 -31.76
N ASN A 77 6.72 -35.98 -31.05
CA ASN A 77 6.56 -37.41 -31.30
C ASN A 77 5.58 -38.11 -30.32
N GLY A 78 4.75 -37.35 -29.60
CA GLY A 78 3.75 -37.93 -28.68
C GLY A 78 4.33 -38.43 -27.34
N GLY A 79 5.55 -38.02 -26.99
CA GLY A 79 6.15 -38.29 -25.68
C GLY A 79 5.63 -37.36 -24.58
N GLU A 80 6.00 -37.65 -23.32
CA GLU A 80 5.63 -36.84 -22.16
C GLU A 80 6.12 -35.39 -22.30
N SER A 81 5.30 -34.44 -21.82
CA SER A 81 5.64 -33.02 -21.81
C SER A 81 6.70 -32.71 -20.75
N VAL A 82 7.66 -31.86 -21.11
CA VAL A 82 8.71 -31.40 -20.19
C VAL A 82 8.29 -30.05 -19.61
N CYS A 83 8.14 -29.99 -18.29
CA CYS A 83 7.87 -28.76 -17.56
C CYS A 83 9.17 -28.09 -17.15
N LYS A 84 9.27 -26.77 -17.37
CA LYS A 84 10.45 -25.97 -17.00
C LYS A 84 10.07 -24.75 -16.17
N LEU A 85 10.84 -24.49 -15.11
CA LEU A 85 10.88 -23.23 -14.37
C LEU A 85 12.29 -22.64 -14.49
N ASP A 86 12.44 -21.46 -15.08
CA ASP A 86 13.75 -20.83 -15.37
C ASP A 86 14.74 -21.78 -16.07
N ASN A 87 14.25 -22.52 -17.06
CA ASN A 87 14.99 -23.55 -17.81
C ASN A 87 15.41 -24.80 -17.02
N GLU A 88 15.09 -24.89 -15.73
CA GLU A 88 15.26 -26.12 -14.94
C GLU A 88 14.05 -27.03 -15.13
N VAL A 89 14.30 -28.33 -15.40
CA VAL A 89 13.23 -29.33 -15.55
C VAL A 89 12.63 -29.63 -14.18
N VAL A 90 11.33 -29.46 -14.07
CA VAL A 90 10.55 -29.71 -12.85
C VAL A 90 9.45 -30.72 -13.11
N THR A 91 8.97 -31.35 -12.05
CA THR A 91 7.81 -32.24 -12.14
C THR A 91 6.52 -31.46 -12.43
N HIS A 92 5.53 -32.12 -13.04
CA HIS A 92 4.20 -31.54 -13.22
C HIS A 92 3.57 -31.07 -11.90
N GLN A 93 3.81 -31.81 -10.81
CA GLN A 93 3.27 -31.47 -9.49
C GLN A 93 3.90 -30.18 -8.92
N GLU A 94 5.22 -30.02 -9.06
CA GLU A 94 5.92 -28.79 -8.66
C GLU A 94 5.46 -27.59 -9.48
N LEU A 95 5.27 -27.77 -10.79
CA LEU A 95 4.74 -26.71 -11.65
C LEU A 95 3.32 -26.30 -11.23
N GLN A 96 2.44 -27.26 -10.96
CA GLN A 96 1.08 -26.98 -10.52
C GLN A 96 1.04 -26.29 -9.15
N GLN A 97 1.92 -26.67 -8.22
CA GLN A 97 2.06 -25.98 -6.93
C GLN A 97 2.54 -24.54 -7.12
N TYR A 98 3.51 -24.32 -8.01
CA TYR A 98 3.99 -22.99 -8.35
C TYR A 98 2.88 -22.11 -8.96
N GLU A 99 2.13 -22.64 -9.94
CA GLU A 99 1.01 -21.94 -10.58
C GLU A 99 -0.09 -21.59 -9.58
N SER A 100 -0.52 -22.57 -8.77
CA SER A 100 -1.59 -22.33 -7.79
C SER A 100 -1.19 -21.32 -6.72
N GLY A 101 0.07 -21.34 -6.26
CA GLY A 101 0.61 -20.33 -5.35
C GLY A 101 0.65 -18.94 -5.99
N ARG A 102 1.17 -18.84 -7.22
CA ARG A 102 1.21 -17.57 -7.97
C ARG A 102 -0.19 -16.99 -8.16
N ASP A 103 -1.14 -17.81 -8.59
CA ASP A 103 -2.52 -17.39 -8.84
C ASP A 103 -3.22 -16.96 -7.55
N PHE A 104 -2.96 -17.63 -6.43
CA PHE A 104 -3.46 -17.21 -5.12
C PHE A 104 -3.04 -15.77 -4.77
N HIS A 105 -1.74 -15.46 -4.89
CA HIS A 105 -1.23 -14.12 -4.59
C HIS A 105 -1.76 -13.07 -5.57
N LEU A 106 -1.78 -13.38 -6.88
CA LEU A 106 -2.33 -12.50 -7.91
C LEU A 106 -3.80 -12.18 -7.68
N ASN A 107 -4.62 -13.19 -7.42
CA ASN A 107 -6.06 -13.03 -7.19
C ASN A 107 -6.32 -12.20 -5.93
N ARG A 108 -5.57 -12.45 -4.85
CA ARG A 108 -5.68 -11.67 -3.61
C ARG A 108 -5.27 -10.22 -3.83
N MET A 109 -4.16 -9.96 -4.51
CA MET A 109 -3.72 -8.60 -4.86
C MET A 109 -4.77 -7.85 -5.67
N ASN A 110 -5.35 -8.48 -6.69
CA ASN A 110 -6.36 -7.86 -7.56
C ASN A 110 -7.64 -7.54 -6.80
N ALA A 111 -8.11 -8.47 -5.94
CA ALA A 111 -9.30 -8.27 -5.12
C ALA A 111 -9.14 -7.11 -4.12
N ILE A 112 -7.95 -6.95 -3.56
CA ILE A 112 -7.64 -5.87 -2.60
C ILE A 112 -7.42 -4.53 -3.32
N TRP A 113 -6.81 -4.55 -4.50
CA TRP A 113 -6.43 -3.36 -5.25
C TRP A 113 -7.61 -2.44 -5.55
N SER A 114 -8.74 -2.99 -5.98
CA SER A 114 -9.95 -2.21 -6.29
C SER A 114 -10.44 -1.40 -5.08
N LYS A 115 -10.41 -1.99 -3.88
CA LYS A 115 -10.82 -1.36 -2.62
C LYS A 115 -9.86 -0.25 -2.20
N ILE A 116 -8.56 -0.50 -2.33
CA ILE A 116 -7.52 0.50 -2.05
C ILE A 116 -7.67 1.69 -3.00
N GLN A 117 -7.80 1.43 -4.30
CA GLN A 117 -7.93 2.48 -5.33
C GLN A 117 -9.17 3.32 -5.12
N PHE A 118 -10.31 2.69 -4.83
CA PHE A 118 -11.54 3.41 -4.56
C PHE A 118 -11.39 4.39 -3.37
N LYS A 119 -10.88 3.91 -2.24
CA LYS A 119 -10.64 4.74 -1.05
C LYS A 119 -9.60 5.84 -1.30
N ASN A 120 -8.49 5.51 -1.96
CA ASN A 120 -7.46 6.47 -2.35
C ASN A 120 -8.03 7.58 -3.24
N ASN A 121 -8.84 7.24 -4.25
CA ASN A 121 -9.45 8.22 -5.14
C ASN A 121 -10.39 9.17 -4.41
N ILE A 122 -11.16 8.68 -3.42
CA ILE A 122 -12.02 9.53 -2.60
C ILE A 122 -11.17 10.48 -1.75
N ALA A 123 -10.15 9.97 -1.06
CA ALA A 123 -9.27 10.81 -0.25
C ALA A 123 -8.57 11.86 -1.12
N MET A 124 -8.00 11.46 -2.27
CA MET A 124 -7.34 12.37 -3.20
C MET A 124 -8.27 13.49 -3.68
N LYS A 125 -9.54 13.17 -4.00
CA LYS A 125 -10.53 14.19 -4.38
C LYS A 125 -10.81 15.16 -3.24
N MET A 126 -10.92 14.68 -1.99
CA MET A 126 -11.11 15.56 -0.85
C MET A 126 -9.89 16.44 -0.61
N PHE A 127 -8.69 15.89 -0.51
CA PHE A 127 -7.47 16.67 -0.33
C PHE A 127 -7.30 17.74 -1.43
N LYS A 128 -7.55 17.40 -2.70
CA LYS A 128 -7.54 18.37 -3.82
C LYS A 128 -8.59 19.46 -3.68
N TYR A 129 -9.83 19.12 -3.31
CA TYR A 129 -10.89 20.09 -3.15
C TYR A 129 -10.57 21.12 -2.05
N PHE A 130 -9.92 20.67 -0.98
CA PHE A 130 -9.51 21.52 0.15
C PHE A 130 -8.11 22.14 0.00
N LYS A 131 -7.43 21.94 -1.15
CA LYS A 131 -6.08 22.44 -1.45
C LYS A 131 -5.02 22.02 -0.43
N LEU A 132 -5.09 20.76 -0.02
CA LEU A 132 -4.16 20.14 0.92
C LEU A 132 -3.19 19.24 0.14
N ASP A 133 -2.00 19.77 -0.18
CA ASP A 133 -1.01 19.09 -1.04
C ASP A 133 -0.24 17.96 -0.31
N GLU A 134 -0.31 17.92 1.02
CA GLU A 134 0.41 16.99 1.90
C GLU A 134 0.07 15.51 1.67
N TYR A 135 -1.04 15.23 0.97
CA TYR A 135 -1.48 13.88 0.67
C TYR A 135 -0.78 13.27 -0.55
N GLU A 136 -0.21 14.08 -1.43
CA GLU A 136 0.43 13.58 -2.63
C GLU A 136 1.62 12.66 -2.28
N GLY A 137 1.59 11.44 -2.79
CA GLY A 137 2.61 10.43 -2.50
C GLY A 137 2.58 9.83 -1.08
N TYR A 138 1.69 10.27 -0.17
CA TYR A 138 1.64 9.77 1.21
C TYR A 138 1.42 8.25 1.28
N ILE A 139 0.42 7.74 0.57
CA ILE A 139 0.16 6.28 0.50
C ILE A 139 1.32 5.57 -0.20
N ALA A 140 1.86 6.12 -1.28
CA ALA A 140 2.92 5.49 -2.05
C ALA A 140 4.18 5.29 -1.21
N LYS A 141 4.58 6.30 -0.43
CA LYS A 141 5.72 6.22 0.50
C LYS A 141 5.52 5.14 1.55
N ARG A 142 4.32 5.04 2.12
CA ARG A 142 4.00 4.04 3.15
C ARG A 142 3.86 2.63 2.58
N ALA A 143 3.31 2.49 1.37
CA ALA A 143 3.28 1.23 0.64
C ALA A 143 4.69 0.72 0.34
N GLN A 144 5.59 1.60 -0.13
CA GLN A 144 6.99 1.23 -0.37
C GLN A 144 7.65 0.70 0.92
N ALA A 145 7.43 1.35 2.06
CA ALA A 145 7.96 0.87 3.34
C ALA A 145 7.44 -0.53 3.73
N TYR A 146 6.18 -0.87 3.41
CA TYR A 146 5.66 -2.22 3.62
C TYR A 146 6.30 -3.25 2.69
N TYR A 147 6.51 -2.88 1.43
CA TYR A 147 7.21 -3.73 0.46
C TYR A 147 8.65 -4.03 0.90
N ASP A 148 9.40 -2.99 1.25
CA ASP A 148 10.81 -3.12 1.66
C ASP A 148 10.94 -4.01 2.91
N ASN A 149 10.04 -3.83 3.88
CA ASN A 149 9.99 -4.68 5.07
C ASN A 149 9.70 -6.15 4.70
N ALA A 150 8.70 -6.40 3.84
CA ALA A 150 8.36 -7.75 3.41
C ALA A 150 9.52 -8.45 2.69
N ILE A 151 10.22 -7.75 1.79
CA ILE A 151 11.40 -8.27 1.09
C ILE A 151 12.53 -8.59 2.09
N ASN A 152 12.79 -7.71 3.05
CA ASN A 152 13.82 -7.94 4.06
C ASN A 152 13.49 -9.16 4.93
N MET A 153 12.23 -9.33 5.32
CA MET A 153 11.76 -10.52 6.07
C MET A 153 11.91 -11.81 5.28
N ILE A 154 11.61 -11.78 3.97
CA ILE A 154 11.80 -12.93 3.06
C ILE A 154 13.28 -13.32 3.03
N LYS A 155 14.18 -12.34 2.79
CA LYS A 155 15.62 -12.57 2.73
C LYS A 155 16.22 -13.08 4.05
N LEU A 156 15.74 -12.56 5.19
CA LEU A 156 16.20 -13.01 6.51
C LEU A 156 15.86 -14.48 6.76
N LYS A 157 14.63 -14.91 6.45
CA LYS A 157 14.21 -16.31 6.60
C LYS A 157 15.04 -17.26 5.76
N GLU A 158 15.44 -16.83 4.57
CA GLU A 158 16.31 -17.63 3.69
C GLU A 158 17.77 -17.64 4.15
N GLY A 159 18.24 -16.54 4.75
CA GLY A 159 19.55 -16.45 5.40
C GLY A 159 19.69 -17.38 6.60
N ASP A 160 18.69 -17.38 7.50
CA ASP A 160 18.68 -18.25 8.68
C ASP A 160 18.54 -19.75 8.30
N GLY A 161 17.83 -20.05 7.21
CA GLY A 161 17.71 -21.41 6.68
C GLY A 161 19.00 -22.01 6.11
N LYS A 162 19.99 -21.17 5.75
CA LYS A 162 21.33 -21.63 5.31
C LYS A 162 22.28 -21.94 6.47
N THR A 163 21.97 -21.50 7.69
CA THR A 163 22.77 -21.77 8.90
C THR A 163 22.31 -23.00 9.69
N SER A 164 21.20 -23.64 9.31
CA SER A 164 20.70 -24.87 9.95
C SER A 164 20.71 -26.06 8.98
N SER A 165 21.87 -26.41 8.42
CA SER A 165 22.08 -27.77 7.92
C SER A 165 22.33 -28.70 9.12
N PRO A 166 21.71 -29.90 9.17
CA PRO A 166 21.87 -30.80 10.29
C PRO A 166 23.32 -31.31 10.31
N VAL A 167 23.95 -31.22 11.48
CA VAL A 167 25.18 -31.97 11.76
C VAL A 167 24.83 -33.45 11.64
N THR A 168 25.20 -34.07 10.54
CA THR A 168 25.35 -35.53 10.46
C THR A 168 26.44 -35.91 11.44
N THR A 169 26.04 -36.39 12.62
CA THR A 169 26.92 -37.21 13.46
C THR A 169 27.13 -38.53 12.73
N ASP A 170 28.28 -38.65 12.07
CA ASP A 170 28.83 -39.92 11.64
C ASP A 170 29.00 -40.83 12.86
N ASP A 171 28.30 -41.96 12.83
CA ASP A 171 28.57 -43.11 13.68
C ASP A 171 30.02 -43.58 13.46
N LYS A 172 30.85 -43.44 14.49
CA LYS A 172 32.10 -44.21 14.60
C LYS A 172 31.87 -45.42 15.49
N LYS A 173 31.63 -46.53 14.79
CA LYS A 173 32.24 -47.87 14.90
C LYS A 173 32.47 -48.47 16.29
#